data_AF-A0A7Z9CU32-F1
#
_entry.id   AF-A0A7Z9CU32-F1
#
_cell.length_a   1.000
_cell.length_b   1.000
_cell.length_c   1.000
_cell.angle_alpha   90.00
_cell.angle_beta   90.00
_cell.angle_gamma   90.00
#
_symmetry.space_group_name_H-M   'P 1'
#
loop_
_entity.id
_entity.type
_entity.pdbx_description
1 polymer ?
#
loop_
_entity_poly.entity_id
_entity_poly.type
_entity_poly.pdbx_seq_one_letter_code
_entity_poly.pdbx_strand_id
1 'polypeptide(L)'
;MMTNNSLSALASEQIRASANGYSFLLYDTTWTLDRNITINLADIHYYLPDGSLDGCLRTLAFYASNRSSSHTKNIFERFQHMLRKTGAREITDIVLINYRSMLSPATEWYLATIRGFLRSWHELGYPGISKEVIRLLDGWTLKGNRKGDAVKRMDPREGPLTDNELTAVNEGAIRAYEKSLITIAELAMTLCISHTGRRPSKYRYFVWSMSFVAKMVKENPSMC
;
A
#
# COMPACT_ATOMS: atom_id res chain seq x y z
N MET A 1 16.70 -4.12 45.49
CA MET A 1 17.22 -4.38 44.13
C MET A 1 16.25 -5.33 43.42
N MET A 2 15.24 -4.81 42.73
CA MET A 2 14.32 -5.62 41.91
C MET A 2 13.80 -4.77 40.74
N THR A 3 14.65 -4.47 39.77
CA THR A 3 14.24 -3.90 38.48
C THR A 3 15.36 -4.19 37.49
N ASN A 4 15.19 -5.19 36.62
CA ASN A 4 15.93 -5.32 35.35
C ASN A 4 15.38 -6.45 34.47
N ASN A 5 14.62 -7.41 35.02
CA ASN A 5 14.08 -8.52 34.20
C ASN A 5 12.77 -8.21 33.45
N SER A 6 11.95 -7.27 33.92
CA SER A 6 10.62 -6.98 33.32
C SER A 6 10.69 -6.13 32.04
N LEU A 7 11.71 -5.28 31.88
CA LEU A 7 11.91 -4.49 30.66
C LEU A 7 12.41 -5.33 29.47
N SER A 8 13.10 -6.45 29.74
CA SER A 8 13.59 -7.35 28.69
C SER A 8 12.48 -8.21 28.05
N ALA A 9 11.39 -8.47 28.78
CA ALA A 9 10.30 -9.33 28.31
C ALA A 9 9.31 -8.63 27.36
N LEU A 10 9.12 -7.31 27.52
CA LEU A 10 8.32 -6.49 26.61
C LEU A 10 9.07 -6.19 25.30
N ALA A 11 10.40 -6.18 25.32
CA ALA A 11 11.25 -5.92 24.16
C ALA A 11 11.21 -7.02 23.08
N SER A 12 10.60 -8.18 23.38
CA SER A 12 10.59 -9.35 22.50
C SER A 12 9.19 -9.91 22.22
N GLU A 13 8.18 -9.04 22.13
CA GLU A 13 6.85 -9.48 21.66
C GLU A 13 6.92 -9.78 20.14
N GLN A 14 7.12 -11.05 19.79
CA GLN A 14 7.16 -11.52 18.41
C GLN A 14 5.75 -11.78 17.88
N ILE A 15 5.40 -11.12 16.79
CA ILE A 15 4.07 -11.20 16.18
C ILE A 15 4.19 -11.85 14.80
N ARG A 16 3.25 -12.75 14.48
CA ARG A 16 3.17 -13.40 13.18
C ARG A 16 2.46 -12.49 12.18
N ALA A 17 3.08 -12.25 11.03
CA ALA A 17 2.43 -11.56 9.94
C ALA A 17 1.36 -12.45 9.29
N SER A 18 0.44 -11.84 8.54
CA SER A 18 -0.60 -12.53 7.77
C SER A 18 0.01 -13.44 6.67
N ALA A 19 1.20 -13.08 6.16
CA ALA A 19 1.92 -13.92 5.23
C ALA A 19 2.57 -15.11 5.96
N ASN A 20 2.26 -16.33 5.50
CA ASN A 20 2.78 -17.56 6.10
C ASN A 20 4.32 -17.54 6.21
N GLY A 21 4.82 -17.80 7.41
CA GLY A 21 6.25 -17.92 7.71
C GLY A 21 6.96 -16.61 8.04
N TYR A 22 6.28 -15.47 8.04
CA TYR A 22 6.87 -14.18 8.41
C TYR A 22 6.46 -13.76 9.82
N SER A 23 7.42 -13.18 10.55
CA SER A 23 7.20 -12.64 11.90
C SER A 23 8.13 -11.46 12.13
N PHE A 24 7.74 -10.58 13.05
CA PHE A 24 8.48 -9.37 13.39
C PHE A 24 8.35 -9.10 14.88
N LEU A 25 9.28 -8.32 15.44
CA LEU A 25 9.24 -7.87 16.83
C LEU A 25 8.45 -6.56 16.90
N LEU A 26 7.51 -6.46 17.83
CA LEU A 26 6.58 -5.32 17.93
C LEU A 26 7.31 -3.97 18.03
N TYR A 27 8.39 -3.88 18.81
CA TYR A 27 9.10 -2.61 19.03
C TYR A 27 10.33 -2.42 18.12
N ASP A 28 10.51 -3.29 17.12
CA ASP A 28 11.58 -3.12 16.15
C ASP A 28 11.25 -2.01 15.16
N THR A 29 12.29 -1.29 14.74
CA THR A 29 12.21 -0.17 13.80
C THR A 29 11.93 -0.64 12.37
N THR A 30 12.09 -1.93 12.08
CA THR A 30 11.85 -2.49 10.74
C THR A 30 11.02 -3.76 10.84
N TRP A 31 9.89 -3.82 10.14
CA TRP A 31 9.08 -5.04 10.06
C TRP A 31 9.07 -5.61 8.65
N THR A 32 9.44 -6.88 8.53
CA THR A 32 9.32 -7.64 7.29
C THR A 32 8.00 -8.41 7.31
N LEU A 33 7.02 -7.94 6.53
CA LEU A 33 5.65 -8.49 6.52
C LEU A 33 5.49 -9.64 5.54
N ASP A 34 6.20 -9.59 4.42
CA ASP A 34 6.30 -10.67 3.44
C ASP A 34 7.63 -10.57 2.68
N ARG A 35 7.81 -11.39 1.63
CA ARG A 35 9.03 -11.41 0.80
C ARG A 35 9.37 -10.04 0.16
N ASN A 36 8.36 -9.26 -0.18
CA ASN A 36 8.47 -8.06 -1.01
C ASN A 36 8.20 -6.77 -0.21
N ILE A 37 7.62 -6.88 0.99
CA ILE A 37 7.10 -5.79 1.78
C ILE A 37 7.80 -5.76 3.13
N THR A 38 8.68 -4.78 3.25
CA THR A 38 9.29 -4.35 4.50
C THR A 38 8.85 -2.91 4.78
N ILE A 39 8.49 -2.62 6.02
CA ILE A 39 8.12 -1.27 6.48
C ILE A 39 9.17 -0.78 7.47
N ASN A 40 9.53 0.51 7.38
CA ASN A 40 10.50 1.16 8.26
C ASN A 40 9.78 2.14 9.19
N LEU A 41 9.68 1.78 10.45
CA LEU A 41 8.94 2.48 11.50
C LEU A 41 9.77 3.57 12.20
N ALA A 42 11.01 3.85 11.79
CA ALA A 42 11.89 4.80 12.47
C ALA A 42 11.23 6.18 12.69
N ASP A 43 10.45 6.66 11.72
CA ASP A 43 9.72 7.91 11.87
C ASP A 43 8.62 7.84 12.92
N ILE A 44 7.90 6.72 13.00
CA ILE A 44 6.85 6.53 14.02
C ILE A 44 7.49 6.56 15.40
N HIS A 45 8.63 5.88 15.58
CA HIS A 45 9.42 5.93 16.82
C HIS A 45 9.97 7.33 17.12
N TYR A 46 10.30 8.12 16.09
CA TYR A 46 10.81 9.48 16.27
C TYR A 46 9.71 10.48 16.69
N TYR A 47 8.53 10.40 16.07
CA TYR A 47 7.46 11.37 16.30
C TYR A 47 6.64 11.05 17.56
N LEU A 48 6.26 9.79 17.80
CA LEU A 48 5.32 9.43 18.85
C LEU A 48 6.02 9.08 20.18
N PRO A 49 5.54 9.59 21.32
CA PRO A 49 6.01 9.20 22.65
C PRO A 49 5.46 7.83 23.07
N ASP A 50 6.10 7.19 24.06
CA ASP A 50 5.91 5.78 24.44
C ASP A 50 4.44 5.28 24.50
N GLY A 51 3.52 6.06 25.10
CA GLY A 51 2.11 5.67 25.18
C GLY A 51 1.40 5.61 23.82
N SER A 52 1.52 6.67 23.02
CA SER A 52 0.95 6.73 21.66
C SER A 52 1.70 5.82 20.70
N LEU A 53 3.00 5.62 20.91
CA LEU A 53 3.81 4.70 20.14
C LEU A 53 3.33 3.26 20.34
N ASP A 54 3.15 2.82 21.59
CA ASP A 54 2.66 1.46 21.91
C ASP A 54 1.31 1.19 21.23
N GLY A 55 0.35 2.12 21.36
CA GLY A 55 -0.95 1.93 20.72
C GLY A 55 -0.89 1.93 19.19
N CYS A 56 0.00 2.73 18.60
CA CYS A 56 0.21 2.75 17.16
C CYS A 56 0.74 1.41 16.67
N LEU A 57 1.81 0.92 17.31
CA LEU A 57 2.48 -0.33 16.95
C LEU A 57 1.53 -1.52 17.13
N ARG A 58 0.80 -1.61 18.26
CA ARG A 58 -0.16 -2.70 18.49
C ARG A 58 -1.28 -2.71 17.46
N THR A 59 -1.78 -1.53 17.08
CA THR A 59 -2.77 -1.42 16.01
C THR A 59 -2.20 -1.85 14.66
N LEU A 60 -1.01 -1.37 14.29
CA LEU A 60 -0.34 -1.78 13.05
C LEU A 60 -0.06 -3.29 13.02
N ALA A 61 0.33 -3.87 14.15
CA ALA A 61 0.53 -5.30 14.29
C ALA A 61 -0.78 -6.07 14.10
N PHE A 62 -1.90 -5.58 14.64
CA PHE A 62 -3.21 -6.16 14.36
C PHE A 62 -3.52 -6.18 12.86
N TYR A 63 -3.24 -5.11 12.13
CA TYR A 63 -3.38 -5.09 10.66
C TYR A 63 -2.42 -6.06 9.97
N ALA A 64 -1.15 -6.08 10.38
CA ALA A 64 -0.14 -6.98 9.84
C ALA A 64 -0.52 -8.46 9.99
N SER A 65 -1.17 -8.84 11.08
CA SER A 65 -1.61 -10.22 11.33
C SER A 65 -2.93 -10.58 10.65
N ASN A 66 -3.88 -9.64 10.57
CA ASN A 66 -5.25 -9.92 10.13
C ASN A 66 -5.60 -9.44 8.71
N ARG A 67 -4.70 -8.69 8.05
CA ARG A 67 -4.90 -8.13 6.71
C ARG A 67 -3.65 -8.35 5.86
N SER A 68 -3.79 -8.13 4.55
CA SER A 68 -2.66 -8.31 3.62
C SER A 68 -1.54 -7.31 3.88
N SER A 69 -0.29 -7.72 3.68
CA SER A 69 0.90 -6.90 3.85
C SER A 69 0.85 -5.59 3.06
N SER A 70 0.27 -5.60 1.84
CA SER A 70 0.06 -4.40 1.03
C SER A 70 -0.93 -3.41 1.65
N HIS A 71 -1.98 -3.90 2.33
CA HIS A 71 -2.93 -3.04 3.00
C HIS A 71 -2.30 -2.37 4.22
N THR A 72 -1.56 -3.15 5.02
CA THR A 72 -0.79 -2.66 6.17
C THR A 72 0.24 -1.61 5.74
N LYS A 73 1.01 -1.87 4.67
CA LYS A 73 1.95 -0.91 4.08
C LYS A 73 1.26 0.39 3.68
N ASN A 74 0.11 0.30 3.01
CA ASN A 74 -0.63 1.50 2.60
C ASN A 74 -1.09 2.34 3.79
N ILE A 75 -1.62 1.71 4.85
CA ILE A 75 -2.01 2.41 6.09
C ILE A 75 -0.79 3.09 6.72
N PHE A 76 0.29 2.33 6.89
CA PHE A 76 1.55 2.79 7.45
C PHE A 76 2.08 4.02 6.70
N GLU A 77 2.21 3.95 5.37
CA GLU A 77 2.71 5.07 4.56
C GLU A 77 1.83 6.32 4.65
N ARG A 78 0.50 6.16 4.69
CA ARG A 78 -0.42 7.31 4.82
C ARG A 78 -0.29 7.95 6.20
N PHE A 79 -0.18 7.14 7.25
CA PHE A 79 -0.01 7.63 8.62
C PHE A 79 1.35 8.32 8.80
N GLN A 80 2.43 7.70 8.33
CA GLN A 80 3.78 8.29 8.33
C GLN A 80 3.82 9.62 7.55
N HIS A 81 3.14 9.68 6.39
CA HIS A 81 3.03 10.93 5.63
C HIS A 81 2.35 12.05 6.45
N MET A 82 1.30 11.73 7.22
CA MET A 82 0.67 12.68 8.12
C MET A 82 1.64 13.19 9.18
N LEU A 83 2.32 12.28 9.89
CA LEU A 83 3.29 12.65 10.93
C LEU A 83 4.40 13.55 10.39
N ARG A 84 4.95 13.23 9.21
CA ARG A 84 5.98 14.05 8.55
C ARG A 84 5.48 15.44 8.17
N LYS A 85 4.22 15.58 7.75
CA LYS A 85 3.65 16.87 7.32
C LYS A 85 3.27 17.76 8.49
N THR A 86 2.75 17.17 9.56
CA THR A 86 2.29 17.93 10.74
C THR A 86 3.35 18.08 11.81
N GLY A 87 4.38 17.22 11.82
CA GLY A 87 5.35 17.13 12.92
C GLY A 87 4.71 16.71 14.24
N ALA A 88 3.53 16.10 14.20
CA ALA A 88 2.72 15.83 15.37
C ALA A 88 3.33 14.73 16.25
N ARG A 89 3.41 15.00 17.56
CA ARG A 89 3.80 14.03 18.58
C ARG A 89 2.60 13.33 19.22
N GLU A 90 1.43 13.96 19.13
CA GLU A 90 0.17 13.44 19.62
C GLU A 90 -0.90 13.59 18.55
N ILE A 91 -1.86 12.66 18.52
CA ILE A 91 -2.95 12.68 17.55
C ILE A 91 -4.12 13.44 18.16
N THR A 92 -4.25 14.72 17.80
CA THR A 92 -5.33 15.60 18.26
C THR A 92 -6.24 16.01 17.11
N ASP A 93 -7.39 16.58 17.45
CA ASP A 93 -8.32 17.21 16.52
C ASP A 93 -7.65 18.29 15.67
N ILE A 94 -6.84 19.16 16.31
CA ILE A 94 -6.07 20.22 15.65
C ILE A 94 -5.12 19.64 14.60
N VAL A 95 -4.41 18.56 14.92
CA VAL A 95 -3.50 17.88 13.99
C VAL A 95 -4.25 17.37 12.76
N LEU A 96 -5.43 16.78 12.95
CA LEU A 96 -6.24 16.28 11.85
C LEU A 96 -6.81 17.40 10.98
N ILE A 97 -7.25 18.51 11.59
CA ILE A 97 -7.76 19.69 10.87
C ILE A 97 -6.64 20.29 10.01
N ASN A 98 -5.44 20.48 10.60
CA ASN A 98 -4.27 20.99 9.90
C ASN A 98 -3.82 20.05 8.78
N TYR A 99 -3.82 18.74 9.02
CA TYR A 99 -3.46 17.80 7.98
C TYR A 99 -4.48 17.82 6.83
N ARG A 100 -5.78 17.91 7.14
CA ARG A 100 -6.83 17.99 6.12
C ARG A 100 -6.68 19.23 5.24
N SER A 101 -6.33 20.39 5.80
CA SER A 101 -6.13 21.62 5.03
C SER A 101 -4.91 21.58 4.12
N MET A 102 -3.91 20.74 4.45
CA MET A 102 -2.75 20.49 3.59
C MET A 102 -3.03 19.55 2.41
N LEU A 103 -4.16 18.82 2.41
CA LEU A 103 -4.48 17.85 1.37
C LEU A 103 -5.25 18.49 0.20
N SER A 104 -4.86 18.10 -1.02
CA SER A 104 -5.64 18.36 -2.21
C SER A 104 -6.85 17.40 -2.33
N PRO A 105 -7.86 17.71 -3.16
CA PRO A 105 -8.97 16.79 -3.46
C PRO A 105 -8.52 15.44 -4.01
N ALA A 106 -7.37 15.36 -4.68
CA ALA A 106 -6.81 14.11 -5.20
C ALA A 106 -6.18 13.24 -4.10
N THR A 107 -5.78 13.84 -2.98
CA THR A 107 -5.11 13.19 -1.84
C THR A 107 -6.00 13.06 -0.60
N GLU A 108 -7.24 13.57 -0.65
CA GLU A 108 -8.20 13.50 0.47
C GLU A 108 -8.44 12.07 0.96
N TRP A 109 -8.31 11.08 0.07
CA TRP A 109 -8.43 9.66 0.42
C TRP A 109 -7.36 9.16 1.40
N TYR A 110 -6.23 9.87 1.56
CA TYR A 110 -5.24 9.55 2.60
C TYR A 110 -5.87 9.66 3.98
N LEU A 111 -6.64 10.73 4.20
CA LEU A 111 -7.34 10.96 5.45
C LEU A 111 -8.45 9.93 5.67
N ALA A 112 -9.10 9.45 4.61
CA ALA A 112 -10.08 8.36 4.71
C ALA A 112 -9.41 7.04 5.16
N THR A 113 -8.18 6.78 4.72
CA THR A 113 -7.40 5.61 5.14
C THR A 113 -6.98 5.74 6.61
N ILE A 114 -6.47 6.91 7.00
CA ILE A 114 -6.08 7.21 8.38
C ILE A 114 -7.29 7.12 9.32
N ARG A 115 -8.47 7.61 8.91
CA ARG A 115 -9.70 7.48 9.69
C ARG A 115 -9.99 6.02 10.07
N GLY A 116 -9.88 5.10 9.11
CA GLY A 116 -10.09 3.68 9.36
C GLY A 116 -9.10 3.14 10.39
N PHE A 117 -7.83 3.52 10.27
CA PHE A 117 -6.78 3.13 11.20
C PHE A 117 -7.00 3.68 12.62
N LEU A 118 -7.29 4.99 12.76
CA LEU A 118 -7.52 5.62 14.06
C LEU A 118 -8.78 5.08 14.75
N ARG A 119 -9.81 4.74 13.98
CA ARG A 119 -11.00 4.08 14.53
C ARG A 119 -10.66 2.70 15.09
N SER A 120 -9.95 1.87 14.34
CA SER A 120 -9.51 0.55 14.83
C SER A 120 -8.59 0.67 16.03
N TRP A 121 -7.70 1.66 16.06
CA TRP A 121 -6.85 1.95 17.24
C TRP A 121 -7.71 2.20 18.48
N HIS A 122 -8.70 3.11 18.39
CA HIS A 122 -9.59 3.42 19.50
C HIS A 122 -10.48 2.23 19.89
N GLU A 123 -11.00 1.46 18.92
CA GLU A 123 -11.83 0.27 19.17
C GLU A 123 -11.06 -0.86 19.88
N LEU A 124 -9.76 -1.00 19.60
CA LEU A 124 -8.88 -1.96 20.28
C LEU A 124 -8.53 -1.52 21.71
N GLY A 125 -8.88 -0.29 22.11
CA GLY A 125 -8.69 0.22 23.47
C GLY A 125 -7.24 0.59 23.80
N TYR A 126 -6.38 0.75 22.79
CA TYR A 126 -4.99 1.12 23.02
C TYR A 126 -4.83 2.63 23.29
N PRO A 127 -3.83 3.03 24.10
CA PRO A 127 -3.56 4.43 24.41
C PRO A 127 -3.17 5.25 23.17
N GLY A 128 -3.43 6.56 23.21
CA GLY A 128 -2.96 7.53 22.21
C GLY A 128 -4.05 8.22 21.40
N ILE A 129 -5.29 7.70 21.38
CA ILE A 129 -6.42 8.30 20.64
C ILE A 129 -7.56 8.67 21.59
N SER A 130 -7.96 9.93 21.57
CA SER A 130 -9.12 10.41 22.35
C SER A 130 -10.43 10.15 21.63
N LYS A 131 -11.54 10.14 22.38
CA LYS A 131 -12.89 9.97 21.83
C LYS A 131 -13.30 11.16 20.97
N GLU A 132 -12.77 12.33 21.27
CA GLU A 132 -13.01 13.59 20.56
C GLU A 132 -12.46 13.53 19.14
N VAL A 133 -11.27 12.93 18.96
CA VAL A 133 -10.67 12.67 17.64
C VAL A 133 -11.58 11.80 16.78
N ILE A 134 -12.16 10.74 17.35
CA ILE A 134 -13.08 9.87 16.63
C ILE A 134 -14.36 10.61 16.25
N ARG A 135 -14.95 11.37 17.19
CA ARG A 135 -16.14 12.20 16.93
C ARG A 135 -15.92 13.20 15.79
N LEU A 136 -14.75 13.86 15.76
CA LEU A 136 -14.40 14.76 14.66
C LEU A 136 -14.37 14.03 13.31
N LEU A 137 -13.71 12.88 13.25
CA LEU A 137 -13.58 12.08 12.03
C LEU A 137 -14.92 11.53 11.53
N ASP A 138 -15.84 11.20 12.44
CA ASP A 138 -17.19 10.75 12.12
C ASP A 138 -18.05 11.88 11.54
N GLY A 139 -17.79 13.14 11.94
CA GLY A 139 -18.43 14.32 11.37
C GLY A 139 -17.95 14.69 9.97
N TRP A 140 -16.89 14.04 9.44
CA TRP A 140 -16.30 14.38 8.15
C TRP A 140 -16.75 13.47 7.01
N THR A 141 -17.31 14.09 5.96
CA THR A 141 -17.50 13.46 4.65
C THR A 141 -16.20 13.54 3.85
N LEU A 142 -15.51 12.41 3.69
CA LEU A 142 -14.23 12.31 2.98
C LEU A 142 -14.42 11.58 1.65
N LYS A 143 -13.86 12.11 0.56
CA LYS A 143 -13.91 11.43 -0.74
C LYS A 143 -12.94 10.27 -0.78
N GLY A 144 -13.41 9.14 -1.32
CA GLY A 144 -12.59 7.97 -1.55
C GLY A 144 -11.56 8.19 -2.66
N ASN A 145 -10.59 7.28 -2.76
CA ASN A 145 -9.61 7.31 -3.84
C ASN A 145 -10.34 7.21 -5.19
N ARG A 146 -10.07 8.13 -6.12
CA ARG A 146 -10.65 8.14 -7.47
C ARG A 146 -10.06 6.99 -8.27
N LYS A 147 -10.66 5.80 -8.14
CA LYS A 147 -10.27 4.62 -8.91
C LYS A 147 -10.96 4.64 -10.29
N GLY A 148 -10.17 4.41 -11.33
CA GLY A 148 -10.68 4.21 -12.69
C GLY A 148 -11.18 5.47 -13.38
N ASP A 149 -10.70 6.67 -13.00
CA ASP A 149 -11.08 7.90 -13.71
C ASP A 149 -10.57 7.90 -15.16
N ALA A 150 -9.31 7.50 -15.37
CA ALA A 150 -8.73 7.33 -16.71
C ALA A 150 -9.50 6.30 -17.56
N VAL A 151 -9.90 5.19 -16.94
CA VAL A 151 -10.71 4.15 -17.60
C VAL A 151 -12.11 4.68 -17.92
N LYS A 152 -12.75 5.42 -17.02
CA LYS A 152 -14.08 6.01 -17.24
C LYS A 152 -14.08 7.10 -18.30
N ARG A 153 -12.95 7.81 -18.46
CA ARG A 153 -12.80 8.90 -19.43
C ARG A 153 -12.24 8.43 -20.78
N MET A 154 -11.97 7.13 -20.94
CA MET A 154 -11.28 6.60 -22.13
C MET A 154 -10.02 7.40 -22.44
N ASP A 155 -9.21 7.65 -21.41
CA ASP A 155 -7.98 8.42 -21.56
C ASP A 155 -7.06 7.75 -22.61
N PRO A 156 -6.60 8.45 -23.66
CA PRO A 156 -5.80 7.83 -24.72
C PRO A 156 -4.44 7.28 -24.27
N ARG A 157 -3.97 7.63 -23.06
CA ARG A 157 -2.67 7.20 -22.52
C ARG A 157 -2.81 6.21 -21.38
N GLU A 158 -3.77 6.46 -20.48
CA GLU A 158 -3.95 5.71 -19.22
C GLU A 158 -5.28 4.93 -19.16
N GLY A 159 -6.06 4.98 -20.24
CA GLY A 159 -7.32 4.28 -20.42
C GLY A 159 -7.14 2.84 -20.92
N PRO A 160 -8.24 2.13 -21.19
CA PRO A 160 -8.18 0.79 -21.77
C PRO A 160 -7.61 0.84 -23.19
N LEU A 161 -6.92 -0.23 -23.60
CA LEU A 161 -6.51 -0.41 -24.99
C LEU A 161 -7.75 -0.38 -25.89
N THR A 162 -7.68 0.39 -26.96
CA THR A 162 -8.66 0.34 -28.06
C THR A 162 -8.56 -0.99 -28.80
N ASP A 163 -9.60 -1.36 -29.55
CA ASP A 163 -9.62 -2.62 -30.31
C ASP A 163 -8.44 -2.73 -31.29
N ASN A 164 -8.03 -1.60 -31.88
CA ASN A 164 -6.88 -1.54 -32.79
C ASN A 164 -5.56 -1.75 -32.05
N GLU A 165 -5.37 -1.14 -30.89
CA GLU A 165 -4.16 -1.32 -30.07
C GLU A 165 -4.08 -2.74 -29.52
N LEU A 166 -5.21 -3.32 -29.11
CA LEU A 166 -5.27 -4.71 -28.64
C LEU A 166 -4.93 -5.69 -29.77
N THR A 167 -5.43 -5.45 -30.98
CA THR A 167 -5.09 -6.23 -32.18
C THR A 167 -3.59 -6.11 -32.48
N ALA A 168 -3.05 -4.89 -32.46
CA ALA A 168 -1.63 -4.64 -32.68
C ALA A 168 -0.73 -5.32 -31.64
N VAL A 169 -1.13 -5.37 -30.37
CA VAL A 169 -0.44 -6.09 -29.30
C VAL A 169 -0.44 -7.60 -29.55
N ASN A 170 -1.59 -8.17 -29.92
CA ASN A 170 -1.72 -9.60 -30.18
C ASN A 170 -0.88 -10.02 -31.40
N GLU A 171 -0.93 -9.25 -32.49
CA GLU A 171 -0.09 -9.50 -33.66
C GLU A 171 1.40 -9.30 -33.36
N GLY A 172 1.74 -8.29 -32.56
CA GLY A 172 3.11 -8.04 -32.11
C GLY A 172 3.67 -9.23 -31.32
N ALA A 173 2.86 -9.83 -30.44
CA ALA A 173 3.23 -11.03 -29.70
C ALA A 173 3.47 -12.23 -30.62
N ILE A 174 2.59 -12.45 -31.62
CA ILE A 174 2.76 -13.52 -32.62
C ILE A 174 4.05 -13.34 -33.41
N ARG A 175 4.31 -12.13 -33.92
CA ARG A 175 5.56 -11.82 -34.65
C ARG A 175 6.80 -12.00 -33.79
N ALA A 176 6.74 -11.64 -32.51
CA ALA A 176 7.85 -11.84 -31.58
C ALA A 176 8.12 -13.34 -31.35
N TYR A 177 7.09 -14.17 -31.32
CA TYR A 177 7.23 -15.63 -31.22
C TYR A 177 7.83 -16.23 -32.49
N GLU A 178 7.37 -15.81 -33.67
CA GLU A 178 7.92 -16.24 -34.96
C GLU A 178 9.42 -15.93 -35.09
N LYS A 179 9.84 -14.77 -34.57
CA LYS A 179 11.25 -14.36 -34.50
C LYS A 179 12.04 -15.03 -33.36
N SER A 180 11.45 -15.97 -32.62
CA SER A 180 12.04 -16.62 -31.45
C SER A 180 12.51 -15.64 -30.36
N LEU A 181 11.89 -14.45 -30.28
CA LEU A 181 12.21 -13.44 -29.27
C LEU A 181 11.51 -13.70 -27.94
N ILE A 182 10.42 -14.49 -27.98
CA ILE A 182 9.61 -14.92 -26.83
C ILE A 182 9.34 -16.42 -26.95
N THR A 183 9.09 -17.07 -25.82
CA THR A 183 8.72 -18.48 -25.73
C THR A 183 7.25 -18.70 -26.02
N ILE A 184 6.87 -19.95 -26.35
CA ILE A 184 5.46 -20.34 -26.52
C ILE A 184 4.63 -20.10 -25.26
N ALA A 185 5.24 -20.23 -24.07
CA ALA A 185 4.58 -19.95 -22.80
C ALA A 185 4.26 -18.44 -22.65
N GLU A 186 5.19 -17.57 -23.02
CA GLU A 186 4.98 -16.11 -23.01
C GLU A 186 3.92 -15.68 -24.02
N LEU A 187 3.92 -16.26 -25.23
CA LEU A 187 2.87 -16.03 -26.22
C LEU A 187 1.48 -16.43 -25.70
N ALA A 188 1.35 -17.66 -25.19
CA ALA A 188 0.09 -18.17 -24.66
C ALA A 188 -0.43 -17.29 -23.50
N MET A 189 0.46 -16.85 -22.60
CA MET A 189 0.08 -15.97 -21.50
C MET A 189 -0.39 -14.59 -21.98
N THR A 190 0.31 -13.97 -22.93
CA THR A 190 -0.09 -12.67 -23.48
C THR A 190 -1.47 -12.75 -24.12
N LEU A 191 -1.73 -13.76 -24.95
CA LEU A 191 -3.04 -13.96 -25.56
C LEU A 191 -4.12 -14.25 -24.52
N CYS A 192 -3.84 -15.09 -23.53
CA CYS A 192 -4.78 -15.36 -22.44
C CYS A 192 -5.13 -14.09 -21.65
N ILE A 193 -4.17 -13.22 -21.38
CA ILE A 193 -4.43 -11.95 -20.66
C ILE A 193 -5.23 -10.99 -21.53
N SER A 194 -4.85 -10.82 -22.81
CA SER A 194 -5.56 -9.98 -23.78
C SER A 194 -7.03 -10.38 -23.93
N HIS A 195 -7.32 -11.67 -24.05
CA HIS A 195 -8.69 -12.16 -24.26
C HIS A 195 -9.53 -12.28 -22.98
N THR A 196 -8.91 -12.41 -21.79
CA THR A 196 -9.66 -12.60 -20.54
C THR A 196 -9.73 -11.36 -19.65
N GLY A 197 -8.94 -10.31 -19.93
CA GLY A 197 -8.91 -9.06 -19.15
C GLY A 197 -8.54 -9.24 -17.68
N ARG A 198 -7.90 -10.35 -17.29
CA ARG A 198 -7.59 -10.68 -15.90
C ARG A 198 -6.42 -9.85 -15.37
N ARG A 199 -6.57 -9.31 -14.15
CA ARG A 199 -5.51 -8.51 -13.49
C ARG A 199 -4.26 -9.36 -13.21
N PRO A 200 -3.04 -8.86 -13.49
CA PRO A 200 -1.80 -9.62 -13.34
C PRO A 200 -1.48 -10.09 -11.92
N SER A 201 -2.12 -9.52 -10.89
CA SER A 201 -1.79 -9.79 -9.48
C SER A 201 -1.96 -11.25 -9.03
N LYS A 202 -2.63 -12.10 -9.81
CA LYS A 202 -2.77 -13.54 -9.54
C LYS A 202 -1.67 -14.41 -10.17
N TYR A 203 -0.86 -13.89 -11.08
CA TYR A 203 0.21 -14.65 -11.72
C TYR A 203 1.55 -14.27 -11.09
N ARG A 204 1.88 -14.98 -10.00
CA ARG A 204 3.07 -14.86 -9.14
C ARG A 204 4.44 -14.85 -9.88
N TYR A 205 4.48 -15.14 -11.17
CA TYR A 205 5.71 -15.25 -11.97
C TYR A 205 6.01 -14.06 -12.88
N PHE A 206 5.13 -13.05 -12.95
CA PHE A 206 5.21 -12.05 -14.01
C PHE A 206 5.60 -10.68 -13.46
N VAL A 207 6.90 -10.47 -13.26
CA VAL A 207 7.44 -9.13 -13.50
C VAL A 207 7.25 -8.93 -14.99
N TRP A 208 6.40 -7.98 -15.39
CA TRP A 208 6.53 -7.33 -16.69
C TRP A 208 7.96 -6.83 -16.72
N SER A 209 8.87 -7.64 -17.26
CA SER A 209 10.22 -7.20 -17.45
C SER A 209 10.08 -5.93 -18.29
N MET A 210 10.54 -4.79 -17.78
CA MET A 210 10.64 -3.58 -18.58
C MET A 210 11.40 -3.88 -19.89
N SER A 211 12.18 -4.96 -19.95
CA SER A 211 12.76 -5.49 -21.18
C SER A 211 11.73 -6.00 -22.20
N PHE A 212 10.57 -6.55 -21.82
CA PHE A 212 9.52 -7.01 -22.76
C PHE A 212 8.86 -5.83 -23.48
N VAL A 213 8.43 -4.80 -22.73
CA VAL A 213 7.85 -3.58 -23.32
C VAL A 213 8.92 -2.79 -24.08
N ALA A 214 10.13 -2.65 -23.53
CA ALA A 214 11.21 -1.96 -24.22
C ALA A 214 11.62 -2.68 -25.53
N LYS A 215 11.54 -4.02 -25.59
CA LYS A 215 11.86 -4.80 -26.80
C LYS A 215 10.73 -4.72 -27.85
N MET A 216 9.47 -4.62 -27.43
CA MET A 216 8.35 -4.36 -28.35
C MET A 216 8.37 -2.92 -28.91
N VAL A 217 8.72 -1.92 -28.09
CA VAL A 217 8.80 -0.51 -28.52
C VAL A 217 10.02 -0.24 -29.41
N LYS A 218 11.17 -0.88 -29.16
CA LYS A 218 12.39 -0.68 -29.98
C LYS A 218 12.28 -1.24 -31.40
N GLU A 219 11.44 -2.23 -31.64
CA GLU A 219 11.33 -2.92 -32.92
C GLU A 219 10.12 -2.47 -33.77
N ASN A 220 9.28 -1.54 -33.28
CA ASN A 220 8.13 -1.04 -34.02
C ASN A 220 7.98 0.50 -33.87
N PRO A 221 8.68 1.31 -34.70
CA PRO A 221 8.64 2.78 -34.61
C PRO A 221 7.28 3.42 -34.93
N SER A 222 6.30 2.64 -35.40
CA SER A 222 4.94 3.08 -35.73
C SER A 222 3.99 3.14 -34.52
N MET A 223 4.49 2.92 -33.30
CA MET A 223 3.73 3.02 -32.05
C MET A 223 3.82 4.40 -31.36
N CYS A 224 4.09 5.48 -32.11
CA CYS A 224 4.00 6.87 -31.64
C CYS A 224 3.04 7.69 -32.51
#